data_AF-A0A7C2A314-F1
#
_entry.id   AF-A0A7C2A314-F1
#
_cell.length_a   1.000
_cell.length_b   1.000
_cell.length_c   1.000
_cell.angle_alpha   90.00
_cell.angle_beta   90.00
_cell.angle_gamma   90.00
#
_symmetry.space_group_name_H-M   'P 1'
#
loop_
_entity.id
_entity.type
_entity.pdbx_description
1 polymer ?
#
loop_
_entity_poly.entity_id
_entity_poly.type
_entity_poly.pdbx_seq_one_letter_code
_entity_poly.pdbx_strand_id
1 'polypeptide(L)'
;MKNMRCIYVVYDIQDDGLRSNLANILLFYGLHRVQYSVFNGLISMEDKYNLLREINSLSIGKEDKIHIFDLCKNCMSNAIMIGKIDEGKEHIIF
;
A
#
# COMPACT_ATOMS: atom_id res chain seq x y z
N MET A 1 1.95 21.13 10.87
CA MET A 1 2.44 19.73 10.95
C MET A 1 1.66 18.92 9.93
N LYS A 2 2.32 18.20 9.01
CA LYS A 2 1.61 17.32 8.06
C LYS A 2 0.85 16.25 8.86
N ASN A 3 -0.47 16.15 8.67
CA ASN A 3 -1.29 15.10 9.29
C ASN A 3 -0.99 13.79 8.57
N MET A 4 -0.26 12.91 9.24
CA MET A 4 0.21 11.64 8.68
C MET A 4 -0.79 10.52 8.99
N ARG A 5 -1.06 9.67 8.00
CA ARG A 5 -1.86 8.45 8.13
C ARG A 5 -0.98 7.26 7.86
N CYS A 6 -1.20 6.17 8.60
CA CYS A 6 -0.66 4.89 8.20
C CYS A 6 -1.70 4.17 7.36
N ILE A 7 -1.32 3.74 6.16
CA ILE A 7 -2.20 3.02 5.26
C ILE A 7 -1.66 1.64 4.90
N TYR A 8 -2.58 0.73 4.60
CA TYR A 8 -2.33 -0.50 3.87
C TYR A 8 -3.03 -0.43 2.52
N VAL A 9 -2.34 -0.86 1.47
CA VAL A 9 -2.88 -1.03 0.13
C VAL A 9 -2.73 -2.50 -0.25
N VAL A 10 -3.85 -3.18 -0.42
CA VAL A 10 -3.94 -4.58 -0.82
C VAL A 10 -4.59 -4.62 -2.19
N TYR A 11 -4.05 -5.39 -3.12
CA TYR A 11 -4.66 -5.53 -4.43
C TYR A 11 -4.65 -6.96 -4.94
N ASP A 12 -5.60 -7.25 -5.82
CA ASP A 12 -5.68 -8.48 -6.59
C ASP A 12 -5.91 -8.05 -8.05
N ILE A 13 -4.86 -8.15 -8.86
CA ILE A 13 -4.81 -7.62 -10.23
C ILE A 13 -4.17 -8.69 -11.11
N GLN A 14 -4.88 -9.09 -12.17
CA GLN A 14 -4.41 -10.13 -13.09
C GLN A 14 -3.38 -9.62 -14.10
N ASP A 15 -3.57 -8.39 -14.60
CA ASP A 15 -2.67 -7.82 -15.59
C ASP A 15 -1.33 -7.39 -14.97
N ASP A 16 -0.24 -7.98 -15.46
CA ASP A 16 1.11 -7.74 -14.95
C ASP A 16 1.59 -6.31 -15.17
N GLY A 17 1.16 -5.67 -16.27
CA GLY A 17 1.50 -4.29 -16.60
C GLY A 17 0.87 -3.32 -15.61
N LEU A 18 -0.44 -3.43 -15.40
CA LEU A 18 -1.21 -2.65 -14.44
C LEU A 18 -0.71 -2.87 -13.02
N ARG A 19 -0.41 -4.12 -12.64
CA ARG A 19 0.14 -4.46 -11.33
C ARG A 19 1.51 -3.82 -11.09
N SER A 20 2.37 -3.81 -12.11
CA SER A 20 3.68 -3.16 -12.05
C SER A 20 3.55 -1.63 -11.99
N ASN A 21 2.62 -1.06 -12.76
CA ASN A 21 2.32 0.37 -12.73
C ASN A 21 1.82 0.80 -11.34
N LEU A 22 0.83 0.10 -10.78
CA LEU A 22 0.33 0.37 -9.43
C LEU A 22 1.44 0.27 -8.38
N ALA A 23 2.30 -0.76 -8.46
CA ALA A 23 3.43 -0.89 -7.56
C ALA A 23 4.37 0.33 -7.61
N ASN A 24 4.67 0.85 -8.80
CA ASN A 24 5.51 2.04 -8.97
C ASN A 24 4.84 3.30 -8.40
N ILE A 25 3.54 3.47 -8.61
CA ILE A 25 2.75 4.56 -8.01
C ILE A 25 2.86 4.49 -6.48
N LEU A 26 2.62 3.31 -5.88
CA LEU A 26 2.67 3.15 -4.42
C LEU A 26 4.07 3.45 -3.85
N LEU A 27 5.13 3.03 -4.55
CA LEU A 27 6.52 3.36 -4.18
C LEU A 27 6.80 4.86 -4.29
N PHE A 28 6.30 5.54 -5.33
CA PHE A 28 6.46 6.98 -5.52
C PHE A 28 5.87 7.78 -4.37
N TYR A 29 4.71 7.37 -3.83
CA TYR A 29 4.10 7.97 -2.64
C TYR A 29 4.77 7.55 -1.31
N GLY A 30 5.89 6.84 -1.36
CA GLY A 30 6.67 6.46 -0.19
C GLY A 30 6.13 5.26 0.59
N LEU A 31 5.22 4.47 0.00
CA LEU A 31 4.78 3.21 0.60
C LEU A 31 5.81 2.11 0.34
N HIS A 32 5.90 1.16 1.27
CA HIS A 32 6.80 0.03 1.20
C HIS A 32 6.06 -1.26 0.85
N ARG A 33 6.65 -2.06 -0.02
CA ARG A 33 6.10 -3.36 -0.44
C ARG A 33 6.36 -4.42 0.63
N VAL A 34 5.32 -4.86 1.33
CA VAL A 34 5.41 -5.87 2.40
C VAL A 34 5.08 -7.29 1.95
N GLN A 35 4.25 -7.44 0.90
CA GLN A 35 4.01 -8.72 0.23
C GLN A 35 3.89 -8.51 -1.27
N TYR A 36 3.71 -9.59 -2.03
CA TYR A 36 3.61 -9.52 -3.49
C TYR A 36 2.51 -8.58 -4.00
N SER A 37 1.41 -8.47 -3.26
CA SER A 37 0.30 -7.57 -3.60
C SER A 37 -0.16 -6.71 -2.41
N VAL A 38 0.77 -6.39 -1.51
CA VAL A 38 0.47 -5.57 -0.32
C VAL A 38 1.58 -4.55 -0.08
N PHE A 39 1.16 -3.31 0.13
CA PHE A 39 2.00 -2.18 0.53
C PHE A 39 1.50 -1.59 1.83
N ASN A 40 2.40 -1.02 2.63
CA ASN A 40 2.05 -0.19 3.77
C ASN A 40 2.95 1.02 3.90
N GLY A 41 2.57 2.01 4.70
CA GLY A 41 3.45 3.14 4.96
C GLY A 41 2.76 4.33 5.61
N LEU A 42 3.57 5.32 5.96
CA LEU A 42 3.10 6.61 6.43
C LEU A 42 2.97 7.56 5.24
N ILE A 43 1.80 8.18 5.10
CA ILE A 43 1.49 9.10 4.01
C ILE A 43 0.80 10.35 4.55
N SER A 44 1.08 11.51 3.97
CA SER A 44 0.36 12.73 4.36
C SER A 44 -1.07 12.69 3.83
N MET A 45 -2.01 13.39 4.48
CA MET A 45 -3.39 13.46 3.97
C MET A 45 -3.49 14.00 2.53
N GLU A 46 -2.64 14.94 2.16
CA GLU A 46 -2.57 15.51 0.81
C GLU A 46 -2.06 14.48 -0.20
N ASP A 47 -0.94 13.82 0.11
CA ASP A 47 -0.36 12.77 -0.73
C ASP A 47 -1.33 11.59 -0.88
N LYS A 48 -2.05 11.23 0.18
CA LYS A 48 -3.11 10.21 0.12
C LYS A 48 -4.23 10.61 -0.83
N TYR A 49 -4.67 11.87 -0.81
CA TYR A 49 -5.69 12.35 -1.72
C TYR A 49 -5.21 12.30 -3.18
N ASN A 50 -3.96 12.66 -3.44
CA ASN A 50 -3.35 12.58 -4.77
C ASN A 50 -3.22 11.12 -5.24
N LEU A 51 -2.73 10.23 -4.37
CA LEU A 51 -2.66 8.79 -4.61
C LEU A 51 -4.03 8.21 -4.99
N LEU A 52 -5.10 8.57 -4.26
CA LEU A 52 -6.45 8.09 -4.56
C LEU A 52 -6.94 8.58 -5.92
N ARG A 53 -6.65 9.83 -6.31
CA ARG A 53 -7.00 10.34 -7.65
C ARG A 53 -6.26 9.59 -8.75
N GLU A 54 -4.98 9.31 -8.54
CA GLU A 54 -4.15 8.58 -9.50
C GLU A 54 -4.60 7.13 -9.65
N ILE A 55 -4.87 6.43 -8.55
CA ILE A 55 -5.41 5.07 -8.58
C ILE A 55 -6.79 5.02 -9.26
N ASN A 56 -7.68 5.96 -8.97
CA ASN A 56 -9.01 6.03 -9.61
C ASN A 56 -8.94 6.31 -11.11
N SER A 57 -7.82 6.86 -11.60
CA SER A 57 -7.60 7.09 -13.03
C SER A 57 -7.13 5.83 -13.78
N LEU A 58 -6.74 4.78 -13.06
CA LEU A 58 -6.33 3.52 -13.66
C LEU A 58 -7.53 2.76 -14.21
N SER A 59 -7.41 2.27 -15.44
CA SER A 59 -8.37 1.33 -16.01
C SER A 59 -8.08 -0.06 -15.48
N ILE A 60 -8.73 -0.42 -14.36
CA ILE A 60 -8.60 -1.75 -13.76
C ILE A 60 -9.55 -2.74 -14.46
N GLY A 61 -9.18 -4.02 -14.46
CA GLY A 61 -10.02 -5.09 -14.97
C GLY A 61 -11.31 -5.24 -14.17
N LYS A 62 -12.34 -5.83 -14.78
CA LYS A 62 -13.67 -6.00 -14.15
C LYS A 62 -13.62 -6.77 -12.82
N GLU A 63 -12.70 -7.73 -12.72
CA GLU A 63 -12.54 -8.59 -11.54
C GLU A 63 -11.41 -8.13 -10.61
N ASP A 64 -10.63 -7.13 -11.04
CA ASP A 64 -9.50 -6.59 -10.28
C ASP A 64 -10.00 -5.76 -9.09
N LYS A 65 -9.26 -5.81 -7.98
CA LYS A 65 -9.64 -5.13 -6.73
C LYS A 65 -8.45 -4.43 -6.11
N ILE A 66 -8.68 -3.23 -5.60
CA ILE A 66 -7.72 -2.48 -4.79
C ILE A 66 -8.44 -2.04 -3.53
N HIS A 67 -7.90 -2.43 -2.37
CA HIS A 67 -8.39 -2.03 -1.06
C HIS A 67 -7.35 -1.14 -0.38
N ILE A 68 -7.81 -0.02 0.18
CA ILE A 68 -6.96 0.94 0.90
C ILE A 68 -7.56 1.15 2.29
N PHE A 69 -6.79 0.86 3.33
CA PHE A 69 -7.22 0.97 4.73
C PHE A 69 -6.36 1.98 5.47
N ASP A 70 -7.00 2.91 6.20
CA ASP A 70 -6.31 3.65 7.25
C ASP A 70 -6.23 2.76 8.49
N LEU A 71 -5.03 2.58 9.03
CA LEU A 71 -4.82 1.87 10.29
C LEU A 71 -4.49 2.87 11.39
N CYS A 72 -5.17 2.73 12.52
CA CYS A 72 -4.78 3.43 13.73
C CYS A 72 -3.52 2.78 14.34
N LYS A 73 -2.86 3.49 15.27
CA LYS A 73 -1.65 3.00 15.93
C LYS A 73 -1.84 1.63 16.58
N ASN A 74 -2.99 1.41 17.22
CA ASN A 74 -3.29 0.14 17.88
C ASN A 74 -3.50 -1.01 16.87
N CYS A 75 -4.13 -0.76 15.72
CA CYS A 75 -4.25 -1.81 14.69
C CYS A 75 -2.87 -2.19 14.14
N MET A 76 -1.98 -1.21 14.00
CA MET A 76 -0.61 -1.46 13.53
C MET A 76 0.19 -2.32 14.52
N SER A 77 0.19 -1.94 15.80
CA SER A 77 0.99 -2.63 16.84
C SER A 77 0.53 -4.07 17.10
N ASN A 78 -0.67 -4.42 16.65
CA ASN A 78 -1.24 -5.76 16.77
C ASN A 78 -1.17 -6.53 15.44
N ALA A 79 -0.51 -5.99 14.41
CA ALA A 79 -0.32 -6.71 13.15
C ALA A 79 0.64 -7.88 13.35
N ILE A 80 0.23 -9.07 12.92
CA ILE A 80 1.03 -10.28 13.01
C ILE A 80 1.38 -10.73 11.59
N MET A 81 2.67 -10.90 11.31
CA MET A 81 3.17 -11.52 10.09
C MET A 81 3.59 -12.96 10.38
N ILE A 82 3.17 -13.90 9.54
CA ILE A 82 3.58 -15.31 9.61
C ILE A 82 4.28 -15.66 8.29
N GLY A 83 5.48 -16.24 8.37
CA GLY A 83 6.27 -16.67 7.21
C GLY A 83 7.65 -16.02 7.15
N LYS A 84 8.33 -16.19 6.02
CA LYS A 84 9.69 -15.66 5.82
C LYS A 84 9.64 -14.14 5.66
N ILE A 85 10.41 -13.44 6.48
CA ILE A 85 10.75 -12.04 6.27
C ILE A 85 11.99 -12.03 5.37
N ASP A 86 11.94 -11.31 4.25
CA ASP A 86 13.16 -11.08 3.47
C ASP A 86 14.12 -10.26 4.34
N GLU A 87 15.36 -10.73 4.49
CA GLU A 87 16.39 -10.20 5.40
C GLU A 87 16.73 -8.70 5.18
N GLY A 88 16.18 -8.07 4.14
CA GLY A 88 16.27 -6.61 3.90
C GLY A 88 15.02 -5.79 4.29
N LYS A 89 13.99 -6.40 4.90
CA LYS A 89 12.69 -5.77 5.23
C LYS A 89 12.32 -5.87 6.71
N GLU A 90 13.27 -6.18 7.58
CA GLU A 90 13.06 -6.32 9.03
C GLU A 90 12.45 -5.06 9.70
N HIS A 91 12.58 -3.89 9.07
CA HIS A 91 12.06 -2.62 9.60
C HIS A 91 10.60 -2.30 9.28
N ILE A 92 9.84 -3.19 8.62
CA ILE A 92 8.47 -2.87 8.15
C ILE A 92 7.36 -3.45 9.05
N ILE A 93 7.68 -3.76 10.30
CA ILE A 93 6.69 -4.08 11.34
C ILE A 93 6.87 -3.04 12.44
N PHE A 94 5.93 -2.09 12.51
CA PHE A 94 5.90 -1.03 13.52
C PHE A 94 5.38 -1.54 14.87
#